data_AF-A0A3Q2XVY0-F1
#
_entry.id   AF-A0A3Q2XVY0-F1
#
_cell.length_a   1.000
_cell.length_b   1.000
_cell.length_c   1.000
_cell.angle_alpha   90.00
_cell.angle_beta   90.00
_cell.angle_gamma   90.00
#
_symmetry.space_group_name_H-M   'P 1'
#
loop_
_entity.id
_entity.type
_entity.pdbx_description
1 polymer ?
#
loop_
_entity_poly.entity_id
_entity_poly.type
_entity_poly.pdbx_seq_one_letter_code
_entity_poly.pdbx_strand_id
1 'polypeptide(L)'
;MEDVSAQMSWFSSPVYSRYWQHYRQAMAWHQRHKRAYQKALEAAYGPIYHRQRERYSDWHAWESDREEGESSSDTEIECDVSNMEISEELRQYFAQTEKHREELKRQQQLDAKQQDSYVPADQDLRGTSRQASVAPPSERPGERRGAEMKKLYGEDAAKILAMEAAMQLTFDRNCDLKQPKYWPVIPLKL
;
A
#
# COMPACT_ATOMS: atom_id res chain seq x y z
N MET A 1 -2.88 44.29 20.17
CA MET A 1 -3.04 43.01 20.88
C MET A 1 -4.05 42.22 20.06
N GLU A 2 -3.55 41.46 19.09
CA GLU A 2 -4.40 40.69 18.18
C GLU A 2 -4.90 39.43 18.87
N ASP A 3 -6.15 39.13 18.57
CA ASP A 3 -7.01 38.21 19.29
C ASP A 3 -6.63 36.76 18.99
N VAL A 4 -5.78 36.16 19.84
CA VAL A 4 -5.35 34.74 19.77
C VAL A 4 -6.57 33.79 19.73
N SER A 5 -7.73 34.25 20.20
CA SER A 5 -9.00 33.52 20.16
C SER A 5 -9.49 33.24 18.73
N ALA A 6 -9.23 34.14 17.76
CA ALA A 6 -9.67 33.99 16.38
C ALA A 6 -8.86 32.90 15.65
N GLN A 7 -7.56 32.79 15.94
CA GLN A 7 -6.65 31.83 15.31
C GLN A 7 -6.88 30.39 15.80
N MET A 8 -7.56 30.18 16.93
CA MET A 8 -8.00 28.85 17.38
C MET A 8 -9.43 28.50 16.95
N SER A 9 -10.15 29.39 16.27
CA SER A 9 -11.55 29.15 15.88
C SER A 9 -11.72 28.54 14.48
N TRP A 10 -10.73 28.73 13.58
CA TRP A 10 -10.88 28.33 12.17
C TRP A 10 -11.07 26.82 12.02
N PHE A 11 -10.34 26.00 12.80
CA PHE A 11 -10.43 24.55 12.73
C PHE A 11 -11.72 24.00 13.35
N SER A 12 -12.40 24.80 14.19
CA SER A 12 -13.68 24.46 14.83
C SER A 12 -14.89 24.86 13.96
N SER A 13 -14.65 25.40 12.76
CA SER A 13 -15.70 25.73 11.81
C SER A 13 -16.52 24.49 11.42
N PRO A 14 -17.86 24.60 11.28
CA PRO A 14 -18.73 23.49 10.86
C PRO A 14 -18.33 22.86 9.52
N VAL A 15 -17.63 23.61 8.68
CA VAL A 15 -17.10 23.17 7.37
C VAL A 15 -16.13 21.99 7.54
N TYR A 16 -15.40 21.91 8.66
CA TYR A 16 -14.45 20.82 8.95
C TYR A 16 -15.06 19.68 9.79
N SER A 17 -16.36 19.70 10.07
CA SER A 17 -17.01 18.65 10.87
C SER A 17 -16.81 17.24 10.30
N ARG A 18 -16.89 17.08 8.98
CA ARG A 18 -16.66 15.81 8.28
C ARG A 18 -15.21 15.34 8.41
N TYR A 19 -14.25 16.26 8.29
CA TYR A 19 -12.83 15.98 8.52
C TYR A 19 -12.58 15.47 9.94
N TRP A 20 -13.11 16.16 10.95
CA TRP A 20 -12.92 15.77 12.35
C TRP A 20 -13.61 14.46 12.72
N GLN A 21 -14.75 14.14 12.09
CA GLN A 21 -15.38 12.82 12.25
C GLN A 21 -14.47 11.71 11.74
N HIS A 22 -13.89 11.86 10.55
CA HIS A 22 -12.96 10.88 10.01
C HIS A 22 -11.65 10.82 10.81
N TYR A 23 -11.11 11.96 11.22
CA TYR A 23 -9.95 12.02 12.09
C TYR A 23 -10.18 11.26 13.40
N ARG A 24 -11.35 11.45 14.04
CA ARG A 24 -11.72 10.71 15.26
C ARG A 24 -11.82 9.21 15.01
N GLN A 25 -12.40 8.79 13.89
CA GLN A 25 -12.47 7.37 13.52
C GLN A 25 -11.07 6.78 13.30
N ALA A 26 -10.20 7.48 12.58
CA ALA A 26 -8.83 7.08 12.33
C ALA A 26 -8.02 7.01 13.64
N MET A 27 -8.15 8.00 14.51
CA MET A 27 -7.48 8.03 15.81
C MET A 27 -8.01 6.94 16.74
N ALA A 28 -9.31 6.66 16.73
CA ALA A 28 -9.88 5.55 17.49
C ALA A 28 -9.35 4.19 17.00
N TRP A 29 -9.25 4.00 15.68
CA TRP A 29 -8.62 2.81 15.10
C TRP A 29 -7.15 2.71 15.50
N HIS A 30 -6.37 3.79 15.35
CA HIS A 30 -4.96 3.83 15.68
C HIS A 30 -4.71 3.50 17.17
N GLN A 31 -5.52 4.04 18.08
CA GLN A 31 -5.42 3.73 19.50
C GLN A 31 -5.75 2.27 19.81
N ARG A 32 -6.82 1.72 19.20
CA ARG A 32 -7.18 0.30 19.37
C ARG A 32 -6.09 -0.62 18.81
N HIS A 33 -5.55 -0.26 17.65
CA HIS A 33 -4.46 -0.99 17.02
C HIS A 33 -3.19 -0.95 17.87
N LYS A 34 -2.79 0.22 18.37
CA LYS A 34 -1.63 0.39 19.26
C LYS A 34 -1.77 -0.46 20.54
N ARG A 35 -2.96 -0.48 21.14
CA ARG A 35 -3.26 -1.33 22.32
C ARG A 35 -3.21 -2.81 21.99
N ALA A 36 -3.77 -3.23 20.86
CA ALA A 36 -3.73 -4.63 20.43
C ALA A 36 -2.30 -5.08 20.11
N TYR A 37 -1.53 -4.24 19.44
CA TYR A 37 -0.13 -4.47 19.13
C TYR A 37 0.74 -4.57 20.39
N GLN A 38 0.51 -3.68 21.37
CA GLN A 38 1.17 -3.76 22.68
C GLN A 38 0.86 -5.07 23.40
N LYS A 39 -0.42 -5.46 23.47
CA LYS A 39 -0.82 -6.75 24.07
C LYS A 39 -0.23 -7.95 23.34
N ALA A 40 -0.14 -7.90 22.01
CA ALA A 40 0.45 -8.95 21.20
C ALA A 40 1.97 -9.06 21.43
N LEU A 41 2.67 -7.93 21.52
CA LEU A 41 4.10 -7.90 21.87
C LEU A 41 4.35 -8.42 23.29
N GLU A 42 3.53 -8.02 24.26
CA GLU A 42 3.60 -8.51 25.64
C GLU A 42 3.34 -10.02 25.73
N ALA A 43 2.39 -10.55 24.95
CA ALA A 43 2.11 -11.98 24.86
C ALA A 43 3.22 -12.77 24.14
N ALA A 44 3.77 -12.23 23.05
CA ALA A 44 4.80 -12.89 22.25
C ALA A 44 6.16 -12.91 22.95
N TYR A 45 6.46 -11.89 23.76
CA TYR A 45 7.80 -11.71 24.27
C TYR A 45 7.94 -11.46 25.79
N GLY A 46 6.83 -11.43 26.53
CA GLY A 46 6.84 -11.29 27.98
C GLY A 46 7.38 -9.94 28.51
N PRO A 47 7.55 -9.78 29.84
CA PRO A 47 7.84 -8.50 30.49
C PRO A 47 9.19 -7.87 30.13
N ILE A 48 10.02 -8.55 29.35
CA ILE A 48 11.42 -8.17 29.06
C ILE A 48 11.49 -6.93 28.13
N TYR A 49 10.40 -6.60 27.44
CA TYR A 49 10.36 -5.54 26.41
C TYR A 49 10.11 -4.13 26.96
N HIS A 50 9.64 -3.98 28.21
CA HIS A 50 9.46 -2.64 28.80
C HIS A 50 10.80 -1.94 29.08
N ARG A 51 11.91 -2.69 29.21
CA ARG A 51 13.25 -2.13 29.47
C ARG A 51 13.97 -1.59 28.22
N GLN A 52 13.65 -2.08 27.02
CA GLN A 52 14.31 -1.64 25.78
C GLN A 52 13.69 -0.38 25.17
N ARG A 53 12.44 -0.05 25.51
CA ARG A 53 11.72 1.10 24.96
C ARG A 53 12.18 2.45 25.53
N GLU A 54 12.68 2.49 26.77
CA GLU A 54 13.35 3.68 27.32
C GLU A 54 14.64 4.01 26.56
N ARG A 55 15.42 2.99 26.18
CA ARG A 55 16.72 3.17 25.50
C ARG A 55 16.60 3.78 24.08
N TYR A 56 15.44 3.66 23.45
CA TYR A 56 15.18 4.21 22.11
C TYR A 56 14.52 5.60 22.12
N SER A 57 14.07 6.09 23.29
CA SER A 57 13.48 7.44 23.39
C SER A 57 14.54 8.54 23.43
N ASP A 58 15.78 8.18 23.75
CA ASP A 58 16.95 9.08 23.82
C ASP A 58 17.42 9.55 22.43
N TRP A 59 17.19 8.71 21.40
CA TRP A 59 17.54 9.00 20.00
C TRP A 59 16.60 10.00 19.30
N HIS A 60 15.57 10.52 19.95
CA HIS A 60 14.70 11.56 19.39
C HIS A 60 14.85 12.92 20.09
N ALA A 61 15.69 13.02 21.13
CA ALA A 61 15.91 14.27 21.85
C ALA A 61 16.88 15.23 21.13
N TRP A 62 17.73 14.73 20.22
CA TRP A 62 18.79 15.52 19.55
C TRP A 62 18.34 16.24 18.27
N GLU A 63 17.10 16.02 17.80
CA GLU A 63 16.55 16.71 16.62
C GLU A 63 15.77 17.98 16.96
N SER A 64 15.53 18.29 18.24
CA SER A 64 14.69 19.42 18.65
C SER A 64 15.41 20.77 18.78
N ASP A 65 16.73 20.83 18.61
CA ASP A 65 17.56 22.04 18.83
C ASP A 65 18.03 22.72 17.53
N ARG A 66 17.40 22.42 16.38
CA ARG A 66 17.72 23.08 15.09
C ARG A 66 16.49 23.61 14.37
N GLU A 67 15.78 24.52 15.02
CA GLU A 67 14.98 25.53 14.32
C GLU A 67 15.48 26.92 14.73
N GLU A 68 16.22 27.59 13.84
CA GLU A 68 16.19 29.06 13.69
C GLU A 68 16.98 29.44 12.44
N GLY A 69 16.31 30.05 11.46
CA GLY A 69 16.97 30.61 10.28
C GLY A 69 16.11 30.71 9.01
N GLU A 70 14.87 31.18 9.11
CA GLU A 70 14.18 31.72 7.93
C GLU A 70 14.80 33.09 7.59
N SER A 71 15.42 33.19 6.42
CA SER A 71 15.75 34.48 5.81
C SER A 71 15.53 34.40 4.30
N SER A 72 14.27 34.54 3.89
CA SER A 72 13.89 34.77 2.50
C SER A 72 14.17 36.23 2.15
N SER A 73 15.32 36.47 1.51
CA SER A 73 15.68 37.76 0.91
C SER A 73 15.58 37.63 -0.60
N ASP A 74 14.45 38.04 -1.16
CA ASP A 74 14.21 38.15 -2.59
C ASP A 74 14.93 39.39 -3.15
N THR A 75 16.20 39.21 -3.52
CA THR A 75 16.94 40.18 -4.31
C THR A 75 17.02 39.66 -5.75
N GLU A 76 16.34 40.35 -6.67
CA GLU A 76 16.50 40.19 -8.11
C GLU A 76 17.91 40.64 -8.51
N ILE A 77 18.83 39.68 -8.54
CA ILE A 77 20.22 39.88 -8.97
C ILE A 77 20.25 39.67 -10.48
N GLU A 78 20.41 40.75 -11.25
CA GLU A 78 20.81 40.67 -12.66
C GLU A 78 22.22 40.04 -12.73
N CYS A 79 22.27 38.73 -12.94
CA CYS A 79 23.51 38.00 -13.16
C CYS A 79 24.01 38.27 -14.58
N ASP A 80 25.01 39.15 -14.73
CA ASP A 80 25.67 39.41 -16.01
C ASP A 80 26.45 38.16 -16.48
N VAL A 81 25.81 37.36 -17.35
CA VAL A 81 26.31 36.07 -17.87
C VAL A 81 27.53 36.27 -18.81
N SER A 82 27.77 37.50 -19.27
CA SER A 82 28.81 37.84 -20.25
C SER A 82 30.23 37.57 -19.77
N ASN A 83 30.45 37.62 -18.45
CA ASN A 83 31.78 37.65 -17.85
C ASN A 83 32.07 36.42 -16.95
N MET A 84 31.24 35.39 -17.02
CA MET A 84 31.42 34.18 -16.20
C MET A 84 32.28 33.17 -16.96
N GLU A 85 33.59 33.20 -16.70
CA GLU A 85 34.51 32.16 -17.16
C GLU A 85 34.10 30.82 -16.53
N ILE A 86 33.53 29.91 -17.32
CA ILE A 86 33.18 28.57 -16.85
C ILE A 86 34.48 27.85 -16.54
N SER A 87 34.75 27.63 -15.26
CA SER A 87 35.92 26.88 -14.83
C SER A 87 35.94 25.50 -15.48
N GLU A 88 37.14 25.01 -15.77
CA GLU A 88 37.32 23.71 -16.44
C GLU A 88 36.70 22.56 -15.63
N GLU A 89 36.68 22.69 -14.31
CA GLU A 89 36.01 21.76 -13.38
C GLU A 89 34.49 21.76 -13.55
N LEU A 90 33.87 22.93 -13.67
CA LEU A 90 32.42 23.04 -13.86
C LEU A 90 32.00 22.50 -15.24
N ARG A 91 32.84 22.66 -16.26
CA ARG A 91 32.65 22.07 -17.58
C ARG A 91 32.65 20.54 -17.52
N GLN A 92 33.54 19.95 -16.73
CA GLN A 92 33.56 18.50 -16.49
C GLN A 92 32.33 18.03 -15.72
N TYR A 93 31.87 18.80 -14.73
CA TYR A 93 30.64 18.50 -13.99
C TYR A 93 29.39 18.49 -14.88
N PHE A 94 29.26 19.46 -15.79
CA PHE A 94 28.15 19.46 -16.75
C PHE A 94 28.20 18.25 -17.68
N ALA A 95 29.38 17.86 -18.17
CA ALA A 95 29.55 16.65 -18.98
C ALA A 95 29.18 15.37 -18.20
N GLN A 96 29.50 15.29 -16.91
CA GLN A 96 29.09 14.18 -16.05
C GLN A 96 27.57 14.17 -15.80
N THR A 97 26.98 15.34 -15.57
CA THR A 97 25.54 15.49 -15.34
C THR A 97 24.74 15.10 -16.58
N GLU A 98 25.23 15.48 -17.76
CA GLU A 98 24.62 15.10 -19.04
C GLU A 98 24.69 13.59 -19.26
N LYS A 99 25.85 12.97 -19.05
CA LYS A 99 25.99 11.49 -19.10
C LYS A 99 25.02 10.78 -18.15
N HIS A 100 24.85 11.27 -16.92
CA HIS A 100 23.93 10.66 -15.96
C HIS A 100 22.46 10.82 -16.36
N ARG A 101 22.10 11.96 -16.95
CA ARG A 101 20.75 12.18 -17.52
C ARG A 101 20.47 11.24 -18.69
N GLU A 102 21.45 11.04 -19.57
CA GLU A 102 21.34 10.08 -20.68
C GLU A 102 21.24 8.63 -20.19
N GLU A 103 22.04 8.24 -19.20
CA GLU A 103 22.01 6.92 -18.56
C GLU A 103 20.63 6.63 -17.93
N LEU A 104 20.09 7.57 -17.15
CA LEU A 104 18.75 7.47 -16.56
C LEU A 104 17.67 7.34 -17.63
N LYS A 105 17.75 8.13 -18.70
CA LYS A 105 16.79 8.07 -19.80
C LYS A 105 16.85 6.72 -20.53
N ARG A 106 18.05 6.15 -20.70
CA ARG A 106 18.25 4.82 -21.27
C ARG A 106 17.69 3.72 -20.37
N GLN A 107 17.91 3.80 -19.06
CA GLN A 107 17.34 2.85 -18.09
C GLN A 107 15.80 2.90 -18.10
N GLN A 108 15.20 4.09 -18.08
CA GLN A 108 13.75 4.25 -18.20
C GLN A 108 13.17 3.62 -19.47
N GLN A 109 13.86 3.74 -20.61
CA GLN A 109 13.44 3.09 -21.85
C GLN A 109 13.54 1.57 -21.79
N LEU A 110 14.56 1.02 -21.13
CA LEU A 110 14.69 -0.42 -20.93
C LEU A 110 13.61 -0.95 -19.98
N ASP A 111 13.35 -0.24 -18.89
CA ASP A 111 12.30 -0.60 -17.92
C ASP A 111 10.91 -0.51 -18.53
N ALA A 112 10.63 0.51 -19.36
CA ALA A 112 9.37 0.63 -20.09
C ALA A 112 9.16 -0.54 -21.07
N LYS A 113 10.21 -0.93 -21.81
CA LYS A 113 10.17 -2.12 -22.69
C LYS A 113 9.98 -3.42 -21.90
N GLN A 114 10.55 -3.51 -20.70
CA GLN A 114 10.33 -4.67 -19.81
C GLN A 114 8.91 -4.69 -19.24
N GLN A 115 8.31 -3.53 -18.98
CA GLN A 115 6.93 -3.43 -18.50
C GLN A 115 5.90 -3.89 -19.54
N ASP A 116 6.18 -3.82 -20.85
CA ASP A 116 5.27 -4.37 -21.87
C ASP A 116 5.14 -5.91 -21.79
N SER A 117 6.15 -6.61 -21.26
CA SER A 117 6.10 -8.05 -21.00
C SER A 117 5.48 -8.39 -19.63
N TYR A 118 5.14 -7.38 -18.82
CA TYR A 118 4.61 -7.57 -17.47
C TYR A 118 3.16 -8.03 -17.51
N VAL A 119 2.88 -9.19 -16.93
CA VAL A 119 1.52 -9.66 -16.67
C VAL A 119 1.18 -9.38 -15.21
N PRO A 120 0.22 -8.47 -14.93
CA PRO A 120 -0.25 -8.23 -13.58
C PRO A 120 -0.81 -9.53 -12.97
N ALA A 121 -0.28 -9.95 -11.82
CA ALA A 121 -0.68 -11.18 -11.13
C ALA A 121 -2.13 -11.17 -10.61
N ASP A 122 -2.80 -10.02 -10.69
CA ASP A 122 -4.20 -9.79 -10.34
C ASP A 122 -5.18 -10.06 -11.49
N GLN A 123 -4.70 -10.38 -12.70
CA GLN A 123 -5.57 -10.99 -13.72
C GLN A 123 -6.00 -12.38 -13.25
N ASP A 124 -7.22 -12.46 -12.71
CA ASP A 124 -7.83 -13.70 -12.24
C ASP A 124 -7.81 -14.76 -13.35
N LEU A 125 -6.88 -15.72 -13.25
CA LEU A 125 -6.74 -16.84 -14.19
C LEU A 125 -8.03 -17.67 -14.29
N ARG A 126 -9.01 -17.48 -13.39
CA ARG A 126 -10.32 -18.11 -13.48
C ARG A 126 -11.13 -17.66 -14.70
N GLY A 127 -10.84 -16.49 -15.26
CA GLY A 127 -11.40 -16.06 -16.55
C GLY A 127 -10.79 -16.84 -17.73
N THR A 128 -9.47 -16.99 -17.73
CA THR A 128 -8.71 -17.59 -18.83
C THR A 128 -8.77 -19.12 -18.84
N SER A 129 -8.91 -19.73 -17.66
CA SER A 129 -9.12 -21.18 -17.49
C SER A 129 -10.50 -21.64 -18.00
N ARG A 130 -11.47 -20.72 -18.12
CA ARG A 130 -12.70 -20.96 -18.88
C ARG A 130 -12.46 -20.69 -20.37
N GLN A 131 -11.46 -21.34 -20.96
CA GLN A 131 -11.57 -21.68 -22.37
C GLN A 131 -12.74 -22.66 -22.46
N ALA A 132 -13.93 -22.10 -22.66
CA ALA A 132 -15.16 -22.84 -22.80
C ALA A 132 -14.96 -23.82 -23.96
N SER A 133 -14.77 -25.09 -23.64
CA SER A 133 -14.95 -26.15 -24.61
C SER A 133 -16.34 -25.99 -25.18
N VAL A 134 -16.43 -25.74 -26.49
CA VAL A 134 -17.72 -25.64 -27.20
C VAL A 134 -18.43 -27.00 -27.21
N ALA A 135 -17.70 -28.08 -26.94
CA ALA A 135 -18.27 -29.42 -26.81
C ALA A 135 -18.89 -29.64 -25.42
N PRO A 136 -20.10 -30.22 -25.34
CA PRO A 136 -20.73 -30.56 -24.07
C PRO A 136 -19.87 -31.56 -23.28
N PRO A 137 -19.70 -31.37 -21.96
CA PRO A 137 -18.95 -32.30 -21.12
C PRO A 137 -19.49 -33.74 -21.25
N SER A 138 -18.62 -34.69 -21.57
CA SER A 138 -18.99 -36.10 -21.75
C SER A 138 -19.30 -36.83 -20.44
N GLU A 139 -18.66 -36.40 -19.35
CA GLU A 139 -19.01 -36.81 -17.99
C GLU A 139 -19.85 -35.73 -17.33
N ARG A 140 -20.90 -36.13 -16.60
CA ARG A 140 -21.62 -35.23 -15.69
C ARG A 140 -20.70 -34.92 -14.51
N PRO A 141 -20.11 -33.72 -14.41
CA PRO A 141 -19.07 -33.45 -13.41
C PRO A 141 -19.57 -33.59 -11.97
N GLY A 142 -20.88 -33.45 -11.76
CA GLY A 142 -21.52 -33.62 -10.45
C GLY A 142 -21.80 -35.07 -10.04
N GLU A 143 -21.83 -36.04 -10.96
CA GLU A 143 -22.20 -37.42 -10.61
C GLU A 143 -21.12 -38.14 -9.80
N ARG A 144 -19.84 -37.98 -10.19
CA ARG A 144 -18.72 -38.58 -9.48
C ARG A 144 -18.60 -38.03 -8.06
N ARG A 145 -18.65 -36.70 -7.93
CA ARG A 145 -18.65 -36.00 -6.63
C ARG A 145 -19.85 -36.41 -5.76
N GLY A 146 -21.03 -36.59 -6.36
CA GLY A 146 -22.21 -37.04 -5.64
C GLY A 146 -22.08 -38.48 -5.10
N ALA A 147 -21.50 -39.39 -5.87
CA ALA A 147 -21.24 -40.76 -5.44
C ALA A 147 -20.18 -40.83 -4.33
N GLU A 148 -19.11 -40.02 -4.44
CA GLU A 148 -18.07 -39.89 -3.41
C GLU A 148 -18.63 -39.30 -2.11
N MET A 149 -19.45 -38.25 -2.21
CA MET A 149 -20.16 -37.67 -1.05
C MET A 149 -21.05 -38.68 -0.35
N LYS A 150 -21.81 -39.50 -1.10
CA LYS A 150 -22.62 -40.59 -0.52
C LYS A 150 -21.75 -41.67 0.13
N LYS A 151 -20.57 -41.98 -0.43
CA LYS A 151 -19.63 -42.94 0.15
C LYS A 151 -19.00 -42.43 1.45
N LEU A 152 -18.67 -41.14 1.53
CA LEU A 152 -18.00 -40.52 2.67
C LEU A 152 -18.97 -40.17 3.81
N TYR A 153 -20.13 -39.61 3.47
CA TYR A 153 -21.06 -38.99 4.43
C TYR A 153 -22.42 -39.69 4.53
N GLY A 154 -22.68 -40.72 3.71
CA GLY A 154 -23.91 -41.52 3.79
C GLY A 154 -25.18 -40.69 3.60
N GLU A 155 -26.11 -40.79 4.56
CA GLU A 155 -27.38 -40.05 4.56
C GLU A 155 -27.19 -38.54 4.71
N ASP A 156 -26.14 -38.10 5.42
CA ASP A 156 -25.82 -36.69 5.65
C ASP A 156 -25.16 -36.02 4.43
N ALA A 157 -24.84 -36.76 3.37
CA ALA A 157 -24.19 -36.23 2.17
C ALA A 157 -24.91 -35.00 1.60
N ALA A 158 -26.25 -35.02 1.56
CA ALA A 158 -27.03 -33.89 1.07
C ALA A 158 -26.90 -32.65 1.95
N LYS A 159 -26.83 -32.84 3.28
CA LYS A 159 -26.65 -31.76 4.26
C LYS A 159 -25.28 -31.11 4.13
N ILE A 160 -24.22 -31.92 4.01
CA ILE A 160 -22.85 -31.42 3.81
C ILE A 160 -22.73 -30.66 2.49
N LEU A 161 -23.26 -31.22 1.39
CA LEU A 161 -23.33 -30.53 0.09
C LEU A 161 -24.04 -29.17 0.19
N ALA A 162 -25.17 -29.11 0.90
CA ALA A 162 -25.90 -27.88 1.10
C ALA A 162 -25.09 -26.84 1.89
N MET A 163 -24.37 -27.27 2.95
CA MET A 163 -23.50 -26.39 3.73
C MET A 163 -22.33 -25.87 2.90
N GLU A 164 -21.66 -26.73 2.12
CA GLU A 164 -20.57 -26.33 1.23
C GLU A 164 -21.06 -25.34 0.17
N ALA A 165 -22.22 -25.60 -0.43
CA ALA A 165 -22.81 -24.69 -1.41
C ALA A 165 -23.17 -23.34 -0.78
N ALA A 166 -23.74 -23.33 0.43
CA ALA A 166 -24.01 -22.09 1.15
C ALA A 166 -22.72 -21.31 1.45
N MET A 167 -21.67 -21.98 1.90
CA MET A 167 -20.36 -21.36 2.14
C MET A 167 -19.78 -20.78 0.84
N GLN A 168 -19.81 -21.54 -0.27
CA GLN A 168 -19.34 -21.07 -1.57
C GLN A 168 -20.13 -19.86 -2.06
N LEU A 169 -21.46 -19.88 -1.94
CA LEU A 169 -22.32 -18.74 -2.31
C LEU A 169 -22.00 -17.48 -1.49
N THR A 170 -21.73 -17.63 -0.20
CA THR A 170 -21.32 -16.47 0.63
C THR A 170 -19.95 -15.93 0.22
N PHE A 171 -19.03 -16.81 -0.17
CA PHE A 171 -17.73 -16.42 -0.69
C PHE A 171 -17.88 -15.68 -2.02
N ASP A 172 -18.60 -16.27 -2.98
CA ASP A 172 -18.84 -15.70 -4.32
C ASP A 172 -19.52 -14.34 -4.21
N ARG A 173 -20.54 -14.20 -3.35
CA ARG A 173 -21.18 -12.91 -3.07
C ARG A 173 -20.19 -11.86 -2.57
N ASN A 174 -19.27 -12.24 -1.69
CA ASN A 174 -18.27 -11.31 -1.18
C ASN A 174 -17.22 -10.96 -2.25
N CYS A 175 -16.84 -11.91 -3.10
CA CYS A 175 -15.95 -11.68 -4.24
C CYS A 175 -16.59 -10.74 -5.27
N ASP A 176 -17.86 -10.94 -5.62
CA ASP A 176 -18.59 -10.10 -6.57
C ASP A 176 -18.73 -8.66 -6.05
N LEU A 177 -19.05 -8.51 -4.75
CA LEU A 177 -19.25 -7.20 -4.14
C LEU A 177 -17.95 -6.43 -3.92
N LYS A 178 -16.89 -7.10 -3.50
CA LYS A 178 -15.65 -6.44 -3.05
C LYS A 178 -14.53 -6.48 -4.10
N GLN A 179 -14.61 -7.38 -5.08
CA GLN A 179 -13.55 -7.71 -6.03
C GLN A 179 -12.15 -7.64 -5.40
N PRO A 180 -11.92 -8.39 -4.30
CA PRO A 180 -10.69 -8.25 -3.53
C PRO A 180 -9.49 -8.66 -4.38
N LYS A 181 -8.48 -7.79 -4.46
CA LYS A 181 -7.20 -8.13 -5.07
C LYS A 181 -6.45 -9.11 -4.16
N TYR A 182 -6.07 -10.27 -4.71
CA TYR A 182 -5.32 -11.27 -3.96
C TYR A 182 -3.90 -10.75 -3.68
N TRP A 183 -3.47 -10.86 -2.41
CA TRP A 183 -2.13 -10.48 -1.96
C TRP A 183 -1.25 -11.74 -1.83
N PRO A 184 0.05 -11.71 -2.18
CA PRO A 184 0.82 -10.55 -2.64
C PRO A 184 0.71 -10.30 -4.14
N VAL A 185 0.49 -9.05 -4.53
CA VAL A 185 0.74 -8.57 -5.90
C VAL A 185 2.24 -8.26 -5.98
N ILE A 186 3.08 -9.30 -5.92
CA ILE A 186 4.52 -9.14 -6.14
C ILE A 186 4.76 -9.21 -7.65
N PRO A 187 5.34 -8.18 -8.27
CA PRO A 187 5.73 -8.24 -9.66
C PRO A 187 6.79 -9.35 -9.84
N LEU A 188 6.39 -10.45 -10.49
CA LEU A 188 7.30 -11.49 -10.90
C LEU A 188 7.90 -11.10 -12.26
N LYS A 189 9.22 -11.07 -12.34
CA LYS A 189 9.95 -11.01 -13.62
C LYS A 189 10.01 -12.45 -14.14
N LEU A 190 9.14 -12.80 -15.10
CA LEU A 190 9.17 -14.09 -15.81
C LEU A 190 10.04 -13.99 -17.06
#